data_AF-A0A840VKK5-F1
#
_entry.id   AF-A0A840VKK5-F1
#
_cell.length_a   1.000
_cell.length_b   1.000
_cell.length_c   1.000
_cell.angle_alpha   90.00
_cell.angle_beta   90.00
_cell.angle_gamma   90.00
#
_symmetry.space_group_name_H-M   'P 1'
#
loop_
_entity.id
_entity.type
_entity.pdbx_description
1 polymer ?
#
loop_
_entity_poly.entity_id
_entity_poly.type
_entity_poly.pdbx_seq_one_letter_code
_entity_poly.pdbx_strand_id
1 'polypeptide(L)'
;MKHFFRAALLASACFAAPAVAQAAAPVAAPPAQGGASTSAASDSASIAAVVNGQIITSQDVYAKARLLAISAGMNPTPDVISRLSPQVTKHLIDEVLQQQEIAKRNIIVSDDDVAGAIGHIEQGNNMPVGGLRQRLEALGVPFSTMLAQIRTQLGWQQVLHQVLGPGLQPTPGDMNAEKAALKASLGSTQYHLAEIFIPVTDPDDDATARNFANTVIAQLRAGAPFPVIAAQFSQDQSALSGGDLGYVELNQLDAPVAATVTEMPVGAISNPIRVPGGYQIVQLQDKHEVGNQMQTVLSIRQVFAKYPTPITDGQIGPAQAGVINDLATKGKQAHSCDDMTKLNASYGNIRPADPGPVNLATVTPAAFQNLLGGLPLGQVSQPLVSRDGVSVVMVCSRQQQAEALPSDDEIGNIIIQRRVEMESQQLLDDLRHRSIITQN
;
A
#
# COMPACT_ATOMS: atom_id res chain seq x y z
N MET A 1 39.62 -15.41 21.11
CA MET A 1 40.15 -14.85 22.38
C MET A 1 38.99 -14.88 23.38
N LYS A 2 39.00 -15.72 24.42
CA LYS A 2 39.46 -15.39 25.81
C LYS A 2 38.74 -14.14 26.37
N HIS A 3 37.69 -14.31 27.20
CA HIS A 3 37.65 -14.16 28.68
C HIS A 3 37.43 -12.69 29.15
N PHE A 4 36.69 -12.32 30.21
CA PHE A 4 35.86 -12.98 31.27
C PHE A 4 34.69 -12.01 31.64
N PHE A 5 33.57 -12.40 32.27
CA PHE A 5 33.33 -12.46 33.73
C PHE A 5 31.96 -13.11 33.98
N ARG A 6 31.82 -14.25 34.68
CA ARG A 6 31.69 -14.44 36.15
C ARG A 6 30.34 -14.04 36.77
N ALA A 7 29.61 -15.06 37.23
CA ALA A 7 28.35 -14.97 37.98
C ALA A 7 28.56 -14.77 39.49
N ALA A 8 27.49 -14.37 40.18
CA ALA A 8 27.30 -14.58 41.60
C ALA A 8 25.82 -14.95 41.86
N LEU A 9 25.62 -15.96 42.71
CA LEU A 9 24.34 -16.55 43.13
C LEU A 9 24.26 -16.44 44.67
N LEU A 10 23.10 -16.77 45.27
CA LEU A 10 22.72 -16.72 46.70
C LEU A 10 21.91 -15.46 47.10
N ALA A 11 20.87 -15.54 47.95
CA ALA A 11 20.10 -16.69 48.43
C ALA A 11 18.74 -16.26 49.03
N SER A 12 17.87 -17.25 49.22
CA SER A 12 16.56 -17.26 49.87
C SER A 12 16.26 -16.24 50.99
N ALA A 13 15.02 -15.74 50.99
CA ALA A 13 14.21 -15.65 52.20
C ALA A 13 12.74 -15.94 51.87
N CYS A 14 12.20 -17.03 52.40
CA CYS A 14 10.79 -17.40 52.27
C CYS A 14 10.06 -16.98 53.55
N PHE A 15 8.94 -16.26 53.43
CA PHE A 15 8.02 -16.04 54.55
C PHE A 15 6.59 -16.28 54.10
N ALA A 16 6.08 -17.47 54.42
CA ALA A 16 4.65 -17.72 54.48
C ALA A 16 4.16 -17.44 55.91
N ALA A 17 3.05 -16.72 56.03
CA ALA A 17 2.32 -16.52 57.29
C ALA A 17 0.82 -16.68 57.00
N PRO A 18 0.01 -17.12 57.99
CA PRO A 18 -1.10 -18.02 57.71
C PRO A 18 -2.41 -17.32 57.33
N ALA A 19 -3.21 -18.01 56.53
CA ALA A 19 -4.63 -17.74 56.40
C ALA A 19 -5.35 -18.11 57.71
N VAL A 20 -6.11 -17.17 58.27
CA VAL A 20 -7.10 -17.46 59.31
C VAL A 20 -8.48 -17.30 58.66
N ALA A 21 -9.15 -18.42 58.44
CA ALA A 21 -10.55 -18.42 58.05
C ALA A 21 -11.41 -18.20 59.30
N GLN A 22 -12.34 -17.24 59.26
CA GLN A 22 -13.36 -17.10 60.29
C GLN A 22 -14.73 -16.94 59.62
N ALA A 23 -15.66 -17.82 59.98
CA ALA A 23 -16.99 -17.90 59.38
C ALA A 23 -17.94 -16.81 59.91
N ALA A 24 -18.96 -16.50 59.12
CA ALA A 24 -19.84 -15.35 59.31
C ALA A 24 -20.95 -15.54 60.36
N ALA A 25 -21.46 -14.41 60.86
CA ALA A 25 -22.82 -14.26 61.39
C ALA A 25 -23.34 -12.84 61.04
N PRO A 26 -24.65 -12.65 60.81
CA PRO A 26 -25.19 -11.42 60.19
C PRO A 26 -25.53 -10.33 61.21
N VAL A 27 -25.31 -9.07 60.85
CA VAL A 27 -25.79 -7.89 61.61
C VAL A 27 -26.43 -6.86 60.68
N ALA A 28 -27.54 -6.28 61.12
CA ALA A 28 -28.50 -5.50 60.34
C ALA A 28 -27.94 -4.22 59.68
N ALA A 29 -28.58 -3.83 58.57
CA ALA A 29 -28.37 -2.55 57.89
C ALA A 29 -29.06 -1.37 58.63
N PRO A 30 -28.36 -0.24 58.86
CA PRO A 30 -28.97 1.06 59.14
C PRO A 30 -29.40 1.78 57.85
N PRO A 31 -30.23 2.83 57.93
CA PRO A 31 -30.95 3.38 56.77
C PRO A 31 -30.08 4.27 55.86
N ALA A 32 -30.45 4.31 54.58
CA ALA A 32 -29.88 5.24 53.61
C ALA A 32 -30.33 6.68 53.87
N GLN A 33 -29.37 7.62 53.88
CA GLN A 33 -29.63 9.04 53.57
C GLN A 33 -28.46 9.68 52.80
N GLY A 34 -28.82 10.40 51.74
CA GLY A 34 -28.18 11.64 51.26
C GLY A 34 -26.66 11.70 51.13
N GLY A 35 -26.16 11.46 49.91
CA GLY A 35 -24.75 11.71 49.59
C GLY A 35 -24.41 11.36 48.15
N ALA A 36 -24.93 12.14 47.19
CA ALA A 36 -24.59 11.97 45.78
C ALA A 36 -23.13 12.40 45.52
N SER A 37 -22.20 11.49 45.75
CA SER A 37 -20.78 11.65 45.42
C SER A 37 -20.53 11.14 44.01
N THR A 38 -21.04 11.86 43.01
CA THR A 38 -20.65 11.67 41.59
C THR A 38 -19.21 12.14 41.40
N SER A 39 -18.26 11.30 41.80
CA SER A 39 -16.82 11.54 41.69
C SER A 39 -16.32 11.06 40.33
N ALA A 40 -16.12 12.01 39.42
CA ALA A 40 -15.19 11.96 38.28
C ALA A 40 -15.23 10.70 37.37
N ALA A 41 -16.10 10.70 36.36
CA ALA A 41 -16.00 9.80 35.19
C ALA A 41 -16.69 10.36 33.92
N SER A 42 -16.80 11.69 33.77
CA SER A 42 -17.55 12.33 32.67
C SER A 42 -16.89 13.61 32.16
N ASP A 43 -15.60 13.52 31.83
CA ASP A 43 -14.80 14.66 31.37
C ASP A 43 -13.81 14.19 30.29
N SER A 44 -14.26 14.12 29.03
CA SER A 44 -13.43 14.09 27.78
C SER A 44 -14.20 13.68 26.49
N ALA A 45 -15.50 14.00 26.35
CA ALA A 45 -16.25 13.69 25.11
C ALA A 45 -17.13 14.87 24.68
N SER A 46 -16.50 15.98 24.32
CA SER A 46 -17.19 17.05 23.59
C SER A 46 -17.60 16.56 22.19
N ILE A 47 -18.74 17.04 21.70
CA ILE A 47 -19.23 16.77 20.36
C ILE A 47 -18.41 17.63 19.40
N ALA A 48 -17.66 17.02 18.48
CA ALA A 48 -16.93 17.72 17.42
C ALA A 48 -17.83 17.96 16.20
N ALA A 49 -18.64 16.96 15.83
CA ALA A 49 -19.66 17.09 14.79
C ALA A 49 -20.85 16.15 15.02
N VAL A 50 -21.95 16.43 14.33
CA VAL A 50 -23.15 15.57 14.24
C VAL A 50 -23.53 15.43 12.76
N VAL A 51 -23.74 14.19 12.31
CA VAL A 51 -24.07 13.84 10.91
C VAL A 51 -25.32 12.98 10.90
N ASN A 52 -26.46 13.53 10.45
CA ASN A 52 -27.77 12.86 10.48
C ASN A 52 -28.16 12.31 11.87
N GLY A 53 -27.69 12.96 12.94
CA GLY A 53 -27.91 12.53 14.33
C GLY A 53 -26.83 11.61 14.92
N GLN A 54 -25.90 11.09 14.10
CA GLN A 54 -24.74 10.36 14.58
C GLN A 54 -23.66 11.33 15.08
N ILE A 55 -23.16 11.12 16.29
CA ILE A 55 -22.19 12.00 16.95
C ILE A 55 -20.76 11.56 16.59
N ILE A 56 -19.91 12.53 16.25
CA ILE A 56 -18.45 12.40 16.17
C ILE A 56 -17.89 13.14 17.39
N THR A 57 -17.16 12.43 18.26
CA THR A 57 -16.60 13.01 19.49
C THR A 57 -15.20 13.58 19.26
N SER A 58 -14.77 14.49 20.13
CA SER A 58 -13.38 14.95 20.16
C SER A 58 -12.37 13.82 20.43
N GLN A 59 -12.79 12.73 21.06
CA GLN A 59 -11.95 11.54 21.25
C GLN A 59 -11.77 10.74 19.94
N ASP A 60 -12.79 10.69 19.07
CA ASP A 60 -12.69 10.06 17.75
C ASP A 60 -11.73 10.86 16.85
N VAL A 61 -11.89 12.19 16.84
CA VAL A 61 -10.99 13.13 16.15
C VAL A 61 -9.55 12.97 16.68
N TYR A 62 -9.35 12.93 17.99
CA TYR A 62 -8.03 12.72 18.60
C TYR A 62 -7.41 11.38 18.19
N ALA A 63 -8.17 10.27 18.29
CA ALA A 63 -7.68 8.94 17.97
C ALA A 63 -7.31 8.80 16.49
N LYS A 64 -8.15 9.33 15.59
CA LYS A 64 -7.90 9.34 14.14
C LYS A 64 -6.70 10.24 13.82
N ALA A 65 -6.63 11.47 14.32
CA ALA A 65 -5.50 12.37 14.12
C ALA A 65 -4.17 11.76 14.61
N ARG A 66 -4.21 11.00 15.72
CA ARG A 66 -3.06 10.29 16.27
C ARG A 66 -2.63 9.11 15.39
N LEU A 67 -3.59 8.33 14.87
CA LEU A 67 -3.33 7.29 13.87
C LEU A 67 -2.63 7.88 12.64
N LEU A 68 -3.20 8.96 12.06
CA LEU A 68 -2.65 9.63 10.87
C LEU A 68 -1.24 10.19 11.12
N ALA A 69 -1.00 10.77 12.30
CA ALA A 69 0.33 11.26 12.67
C ALA A 69 1.36 10.11 12.70
N ILE A 70 1.03 9.00 13.37
CA ILE A 70 1.91 7.84 13.50
C ILE A 70 2.19 7.17 12.16
N SER A 71 1.16 6.96 11.33
CA SER A 71 1.34 6.38 9.98
C SER A 71 2.20 7.26 9.09
N ALA A 72 2.13 8.59 9.27
CA ALA A 72 2.97 9.55 8.56
C ALA A 72 4.41 9.69 9.09
N GLY A 73 4.78 8.96 10.16
CA GLY A 73 6.07 9.10 10.82
C GLY A 73 6.19 10.35 11.72
N MET A 74 5.10 11.07 11.96
CA MET A 74 5.06 12.22 12.88
C MET A 74 4.96 11.77 14.34
N ASN A 75 5.65 12.50 15.23
CA ASN A 75 5.37 12.43 16.65
C ASN A 75 4.00 13.08 16.94
N PRO A 76 3.04 12.37 17.56
CA PRO A 76 1.69 12.89 17.83
C PRO A 76 1.68 13.84 19.04
N THR A 77 2.33 14.99 18.92
CA THR A 77 2.28 16.05 19.95
C THR A 77 0.93 16.78 19.92
N PRO A 78 0.51 17.44 21.03
CA PRO A 78 -0.74 18.20 21.04
C PRO A 78 -0.86 19.22 19.90
N ASP A 79 0.24 19.90 19.55
CA ASP A 79 0.28 20.85 18.42
C ASP A 79 0.06 20.17 17.05
N VAL A 80 0.66 18.98 16.84
CA VAL A 80 0.45 18.22 15.60
C VAL A 80 -1.01 17.77 15.52
N ILE A 81 -1.54 17.18 16.58
CA ILE A 81 -2.94 16.74 16.64
C ILE A 81 -3.88 17.92 16.36
N SER A 82 -3.71 19.05 17.05
CA SER A 82 -4.54 20.25 16.87
C SER A 82 -4.55 20.79 15.43
N ARG A 83 -3.44 20.67 14.70
CA ARG A 83 -3.35 21.07 13.28
C ARG A 83 -4.02 20.07 12.32
N LEU A 84 -4.04 18.78 12.68
CA LEU A 84 -4.71 17.74 11.89
C LEU A 84 -6.22 17.72 12.15
N SER A 85 -6.65 18.03 13.38
CA SER A 85 -8.05 17.92 13.84
C SER A 85 -9.10 18.48 12.86
N PRO A 86 -8.99 19.70 12.28
CA PRO A 86 -10.04 20.23 11.41
C PRO A 86 -10.30 19.39 10.16
N GLN A 87 -9.24 18.83 9.56
CA GLN A 87 -9.36 17.98 8.37
C GLN A 87 -9.73 16.54 8.75
N VAL A 88 -9.27 16.06 9.91
CA VAL A 88 -9.70 14.79 10.47
C VAL A 88 -11.19 14.78 10.79
N THR A 89 -11.75 15.87 11.31
CA THR A 89 -13.20 15.99 11.55
C THR A 89 -13.99 15.85 10.25
N LYS A 90 -13.54 16.45 9.14
CA LYS A 90 -14.21 16.33 7.82
C LYS A 90 -14.11 14.92 7.26
N HIS A 91 -12.92 14.33 7.30
CA HIS A 91 -12.72 12.93 6.92
C HIS A 91 -13.61 11.99 7.74
N LEU A 92 -13.78 12.24 9.05
CA LEU A 92 -14.71 11.47 9.89
C LEU A 92 -16.18 11.71 9.54
N ILE A 93 -16.57 12.92 9.10
CA ILE A 93 -17.91 13.20 8.56
C ILE A 93 -18.16 12.35 7.32
N ASP A 94 -17.19 12.28 6.40
CA ASP A 94 -17.30 11.46 5.19
C ASP A 94 -17.30 9.95 5.50
N GLU A 95 -16.44 9.47 6.40
CA GLU A 95 -16.49 8.06 6.87
C GLU A 95 -17.86 7.72 7.50
N VAL A 96 -18.49 8.66 8.21
CA VAL A 96 -19.85 8.48 8.74
C VAL A 96 -20.90 8.45 7.63
N LEU A 97 -20.81 9.31 6.61
CA LEU A 97 -21.71 9.26 5.45
C LEU A 97 -21.58 7.94 4.67
N GLN A 98 -20.34 7.46 4.48
CA GLN A 98 -20.06 6.14 3.88
C GLN A 98 -20.68 5.01 4.71
N GLN A 99 -20.45 5.00 6.04
CA GLN A 99 -21.04 4.01 6.96
C GLN A 99 -22.58 3.99 6.90
N GLN A 100 -23.22 5.17 6.80
CA GLN A 100 -24.67 5.29 6.69
C GLN A 100 -25.19 4.72 5.36
N GLU A 101 -24.51 4.97 4.24
CA GLU A 101 -24.90 4.42 2.92
C GLU A 101 -24.64 2.90 2.83
N ILE A 102 -23.53 2.41 3.40
CA ILE A 102 -23.23 0.96 3.56
C ILE A 102 -24.36 0.27 4.34
N ALA A 103 -24.73 0.82 5.50
CA ALA A 103 -25.78 0.28 6.36
C ALA A 103 -27.16 0.31 5.68
N LYS A 104 -27.51 1.43 5.04
CA LYS A 104 -28.76 1.60 4.27
C LYS A 104 -28.90 0.58 3.12
N ARG A 105 -27.79 0.12 2.55
CA ARG A 105 -27.74 -0.93 1.52
C ARG A 105 -27.72 -2.35 2.07
N ASN A 106 -27.65 -2.51 3.40
CA ASN A 106 -27.48 -3.79 4.10
C ASN A 106 -26.19 -4.53 3.69
N ILE A 107 -25.13 -3.77 3.38
CA ILE A 107 -23.81 -4.32 3.07
C ILE A 107 -23.14 -4.75 4.38
N ILE A 108 -22.69 -6.01 4.43
CA ILE A 108 -22.03 -6.60 5.60
C ILE A 108 -20.62 -7.01 5.22
N VAL A 109 -19.63 -6.33 5.81
CA VAL A 109 -18.22 -6.70 5.71
C VAL A 109 -17.89 -7.64 6.87
N SER A 110 -17.40 -8.84 6.58
CA SER A 110 -17.14 -9.84 7.62
C SER A 110 -15.87 -9.52 8.41
N ASP A 111 -15.76 -10.08 9.62
CA ASP A 111 -14.54 -9.97 10.43
C ASP A 111 -13.35 -10.70 9.77
N ASP A 112 -13.62 -11.73 8.97
CA ASP A 112 -12.61 -12.45 8.20
C ASP A 112 -12.05 -11.58 7.05
N ASP A 113 -12.89 -10.80 6.36
CA ASP A 113 -12.43 -9.84 5.34
C ASP A 113 -11.52 -8.76 5.94
N VAL A 114 -11.93 -8.23 7.12
CA VAL A 114 -11.14 -7.23 7.86
C VAL A 114 -9.82 -7.84 8.36
N ALA A 115 -9.84 -9.07 8.88
CA ALA A 115 -8.64 -9.79 9.30
C ALA A 115 -7.70 -10.08 8.11
N GLY A 116 -8.27 -10.43 6.96
CA GLY A 116 -7.55 -10.58 5.69
C GLY A 116 -6.85 -9.28 5.28
N ALA A 117 -7.56 -8.15 5.27
CA ALA A 117 -6.98 -6.85 4.96
C ALA A 117 -5.86 -6.45 5.93
N ILE A 118 -6.03 -6.69 7.24
CA ILE A 118 -4.95 -6.50 8.24
C ILE A 118 -3.74 -7.37 7.92
N GLY A 119 -3.96 -8.64 7.56
CA GLY A 119 -2.89 -9.57 7.20
C GLY A 119 -2.06 -9.09 6.01
N HIS A 120 -2.68 -8.49 4.99
CA HIS A 120 -1.97 -7.89 3.85
C HIS A 120 -1.14 -6.66 4.28
N ILE A 121 -1.68 -5.81 5.16
CA ILE A 121 -0.95 -4.67 5.72
C ILE A 121 0.26 -5.14 6.55
N GLU A 122 0.10 -6.17 7.39
CA GLU A 122 1.19 -6.75 8.17
C GLU A 122 2.27 -7.36 7.25
N GLN A 123 1.88 -8.13 6.24
CA GLN A 123 2.81 -8.69 5.24
C GLN A 123 3.57 -7.61 4.48
N GLY A 124 2.88 -6.59 3.93
CA GLY A 124 3.51 -5.50 3.18
C GLY A 124 4.50 -4.67 4.03
N ASN A 125 4.29 -4.63 5.34
CA ASN A 125 5.17 -3.95 6.30
C ASN A 125 6.19 -4.89 6.98
N ASN A 126 6.30 -6.15 6.55
CA ASN A 126 7.15 -7.18 7.16
C ASN A 126 6.91 -7.36 8.67
N MET A 127 5.67 -7.18 9.13
CA MET A 127 5.28 -7.36 10.53
C MET A 127 4.81 -8.81 10.79
N PRO A 128 5.04 -9.36 11.99
CA PRO A 128 4.43 -10.63 12.40
C PRO A 128 2.91 -10.46 12.59
N VAL A 129 2.17 -11.59 12.52
CA VAL A 129 0.72 -11.62 12.72
C VAL A 129 0.33 -11.01 14.08
N GLY A 130 -0.56 -10.02 14.06
CA GLY A 130 -0.99 -9.26 15.24
C GLY A 130 0.01 -8.18 15.71
N GLY A 131 1.14 -8.01 15.03
CA GLY A 131 2.14 -6.99 15.32
C GLY A 131 1.64 -5.56 15.09
N LEU A 132 0.72 -5.35 14.14
CA LEU A 132 0.12 -4.04 13.89
C LEU A 132 -0.71 -3.56 15.10
N ARG A 133 -1.51 -4.46 15.68
CA ARG A 133 -2.29 -4.19 16.90
C ARG A 133 -1.37 -3.75 18.03
N GLN A 134 -0.37 -4.57 18.34
CA GLN A 134 0.57 -4.32 19.44
C GLN A 134 1.29 -2.97 19.26
N ARG A 135 1.71 -2.64 18.02
CA ARG A 135 2.35 -1.36 17.71
C ARG A 135 1.41 -0.17 17.89
N LEU A 136 0.16 -0.24 17.42
CA LEU A 136 -0.81 0.86 17.55
C LEU A 136 -1.22 1.08 19.01
N GLU A 137 -1.51 0.01 19.75
CA GLU A 137 -1.90 0.07 21.17
C GLU A 137 -0.74 0.61 22.03
N ALA A 138 0.51 0.18 21.79
CA ALA A 138 1.70 0.72 22.46
C ALA A 138 1.96 2.20 22.14
N LEU A 139 1.54 2.68 20.98
CA LEU A 139 1.60 4.09 20.59
C LEU A 139 0.34 4.88 20.99
N GLY A 140 -0.58 4.29 21.77
CA GLY A 140 -1.77 4.96 22.31
C GLY A 140 -2.87 5.21 21.28
N VAL A 141 -2.90 4.44 20.18
CA VAL A 141 -4.00 4.45 19.20
C VAL A 141 -4.89 3.24 19.46
N PRO A 142 -6.20 3.41 19.72
CA PRO A 142 -7.14 2.30 19.82
C PRO A 142 -7.17 1.50 18.51
N PHE A 143 -6.96 0.19 18.59
CA PHE A 143 -7.01 -0.67 17.39
C PHE A 143 -8.41 -0.67 16.72
N SER A 144 -9.46 -0.34 17.48
CA SER A 144 -10.82 -0.09 16.96
C SER A 144 -10.87 1.02 15.90
N THR A 145 -10.03 2.06 15.99
CA THR A 145 -9.97 3.15 14.99
C THR A 145 -9.51 2.61 13.63
N MET A 146 -8.49 1.74 13.61
CA MET A 146 -8.02 1.08 12.39
C MET A 146 -9.05 0.08 11.84
N LEU A 147 -9.69 -0.70 12.72
CA LEU A 147 -10.76 -1.65 12.34
C LEU A 147 -11.96 -0.95 11.70
N ALA A 148 -12.38 0.21 12.24
CA ALA A 148 -13.47 1.00 11.68
C ALA A 148 -13.13 1.56 10.28
N GLN A 149 -11.91 2.07 10.10
CA GLN A 149 -11.42 2.54 8.79
C GLN A 149 -11.41 1.43 7.75
N ILE A 150 -10.77 0.29 8.03
CA ILE A 150 -10.72 -0.85 7.10
C ILE A 150 -12.13 -1.34 6.76
N ARG A 151 -13.01 -1.49 7.75
CA ARG A 151 -14.39 -1.95 7.50
C ARG A 151 -15.18 -0.95 6.65
N THR A 152 -14.97 0.36 6.84
CA THR A 152 -15.60 1.41 6.03
C THR A 152 -15.09 1.36 4.60
N GLN A 153 -13.77 1.26 4.37
CA GLN A 153 -13.16 1.16 3.05
C GLN A 153 -13.66 -0.08 2.26
N LEU A 154 -13.64 -1.27 2.88
CA LEU A 154 -14.14 -2.50 2.27
C LEU A 154 -15.64 -2.42 1.95
N GLY A 155 -16.44 -1.84 2.85
CA GLY A 155 -17.88 -1.66 2.62
C GLY A 155 -18.15 -0.65 1.51
N TRP A 156 -17.35 0.42 1.43
CA TRP A 156 -17.47 1.44 0.39
C TRP A 156 -17.14 0.88 -1.00
N GLN A 157 -16.09 0.08 -1.13
CA GLN A 157 -15.81 -0.64 -2.37
C GLN A 157 -17.00 -1.50 -2.83
N GLN A 158 -17.68 -2.17 -1.89
CA GLN A 158 -18.91 -2.94 -2.18
C GLN A 158 -20.10 -2.04 -2.57
N VAL A 159 -20.23 -0.84 -1.98
CA VAL A 159 -21.21 0.17 -2.43
C VAL A 159 -20.96 0.54 -3.89
N LEU A 160 -19.73 0.90 -4.27
CA LEU A 160 -19.39 1.32 -5.63
C LEU A 160 -19.61 0.20 -6.64
N HIS A 161 -19.24 -1.04 -6.30
CA HIS A 161 -19.54 -2.22 -7.13
C HIS A 161 -21.06 -2.43 -7.31
N GLN A 162 -21.87 -2.21 -6.27
CA GLN A 162 -23.33 -2.34 -6.34
C GLN A 162 -23.98 -1.20 -7.13
N VAL A 163 -23.46 0.02 -7.04
CA VAL A 163 -23.95 1.21 -7.76
C VAL A 163 -23.63 1.10 -9.25
N LEU A 164 -22.38 0.82 -9.61
CA LEU A 164 -21.96 0.66 -11.00
C LEU A 164 -22.56 -0.58 -11.65
N GLY A 165 -22.70 -1.68 -10.92
CA GLY A 165 -23.35 -2.90 -11.39
C GLY A 165 -22.78 -3.40 -12.72
N PRO A 166 -23.61 -3.64 -13.76
CA PRO A 166 -23.12 -3.99 -15.10
C PRO A 166 -22.23 -2.92 -15.74
N GLY A 167 -22.40 -1.64 -15.38
CA GLY A 167 -21.60 -0.51 -15.87
C GLY A 167 -20.17 -0.50 -15.33
N LEU A 168 -19.83 -1.31 -14.32
CA LEU A 168 -18.45 -1.50 -13.89
C LEU A 168 -17.61 -2.13 -15.01
N GLN A 169 -18.16 -3.11 -15.71
CA GLN A 169 -17.40 -3.91 -16.69
C GLN A 169 -17.21 -3.16 -18.03
N PRO A 170 -15.99 -3.12 -18.58
CA PRO A 170 -15.73 -2.53 -19.89
C PRO A 170 -16.45 -3.29 -21.02
N THR A 171 -17.15 -2.57 -21.89
CA THR A 171 -17.72 -3.11 -23.12
C THR A 171 -16.65 -3.20 -24.22
N PRO A 172 -16.86 -4.01 -25.28
CA PRO A 172 -15.97 -3.98 -26.45
C PRO A 172 -15.86 -2.59 -27.09
N GLY A 173 -16.86 -1.72 -26.93
CA GLY A 173 -16.80 -0.32 -27.37
C GLY A 173 -15.79 0.48 -26.56
N ASP A 174 -15.85 0.39 -25.23
CA ASP A 174 -14.90 1.06 -24.32
C ASP A 174 -13.47 0.58 -24.57
N MET A 175 -13.27 -0.73 -24.68
CA MET A 175 -11.97 -1.34 -24.95
C MET A 175 -11.37 -0.86 -26.28
N ASN A 176 -12.20 -0.73 -27.33
CA ASN A 176 -11.75 -0.21 -28.62
C ASN A 176 -11.48 1.30 -28.58
N ALA A 177 -12.25 2.07 -27.82
CA ALA A 177 -12.04 3.50 -27.64
C ALA A 177 -10.72 3.79 -26.88
N GLU A 178 -10.47 3.11 -25.77
CA GLU A 178 -9.24 3.27 -24.98
C GLU A 178 -8.02 2.80 -25.79
N LYS A 179 -8.11 1.66 -26.52
CA LYS A 179 -7.06 1.24 -27.46
C LYS A 179 -6.80 2.24 -28.59
N ALA A 180 -7.82 2.95 -29.06
CA ALA A 180 -7.68 3.98 -30.08
C ALA A 180 -7.03 5.25 -29.51
N ALA A 181 -7.39 5.64 -28.28
CA ALA A 181 -6.76 6.73 -27.55
C ALA A 181 -5.27 6.45 -27.31
N LEU A 182 -4.93 5.29 -26.72
CA LEU A 182 -3.55 4.87 -26.47
C LEU A 182 -2.69 4.81 -27.75
N LYS A 183 -3.29 4.49 -28.91
CA LYS A 183 -2.62 4.56 -30.22
C LYS A 183 -2.44 5.98 -30.74
N ALA A 184 -3.41 6.86 -30.50
CA ALA A 184 -3.29 8.28 -30.85
C ALA A 184 -2.26 9.00 -29.98
N SER A 185 -2.07 8.54 -28.74
CA SER A 185 -1.03 8.97 -27.80
C SER A 185 0.37 8.45 -28.13
N LEU A 186 0.59 7.63 -29.16
CA LEU A 186 1.94 7.18 -29.53
C LEU A 186 2.84 8.38 -29.90
N GLY A 187 3.97 8.51 -29.19
CA GLY A 187 4.86 9.68 -29.26
C GLY A 187 4.42 10.88 -28.42
N SER A 188 3.30 10.82 -27.68
CA SER A 188 2.96 11.81 -26.65
C SER A 188 3.79 11.55 -25.38
N THR A 189 3.99 12.58 -24.57
CA THR A 189 4.60 12.42 -23.24
C THR A 189 3.53 12.09 -22.20
N GLN A 190 3.64 10.91 -21.59
CA GLN A 190 2.90 10.54 -20.38
C GLN A 190 3.75 10.74 -19.13
N TYR A 191 3.08 10.99 -18.01
CA TYR A 191 3.67 11.27 -16.71
C TYR A 191 3.12 10.26 -15.71
N HIS A 192 3.99 9.48 -15.06
CA HIS A 192 3.59 8.61 -13.96
C HIS A 192 3.43 9.46 -12.71
N LEU A 193 2.19 9.65 -12.26
CA LEU A 193 1.88 10.53 -11.14
C LEU A 193 1.32 9.75 -9.95
N ALA A 194 1.68 10.17 -8.75
CA ALA A 194 0.81 9.95 -7.59
C ALA A 194 0.34 11.29 -7.02
N GLU A 195 -0.81 11.28 -6.35
CA GLU A 195 -1.49 12.44 -5.81
C GLU A 195 -1.91 12.30 -4.34
N ILE A 196 -2.20 13.45 -3.73
CA ILE A 196 -2.97 13.56 -2.50
C ILE A 196 -3.96 14.70 -2.69
N PHE A 197 -5.25 14.39 -2.65
CA PHE A 197 -6.33 15.36 -2.74
C PHE A 197 -6.87 15.75 -1.35
N ILE A 198 -6.97 17.05 -1.11
CA ILE A 198 -7.42 17.66 0.14
C ILE A 198 -8.57 18.60 -0.19
N PRO A 199 -9.83 18.20 0.04
CA PRO A 199 -10.99 18.98 -0.38
C PRO A 199 -11.19 20.26 0.43
N VAL A 200 -11.87 21.21 -0.20
CA VAL A 200 -12.38 22.47 0.36
C VAL A 200 -13.89 22.46 0.14
N THR A 201 -14.62 21.96 1.14
CA THR A 201 -16.09 21.83 1.11
C THR A 201 -16.82 23.15 1.37
N ASP A 202 -16.18 24.09 2.08
CA ASP A 202 -16.67 25.43 2.37
C ASP A 202 -15.61 26.46 1.94
N PRO A 203 -15.96 27.56 1.25
CA PRO A 203 -15.01 28.63 0.92
C PRO A 203 -14.22 29.19 2.12
N ASP A 204 -14.79 29.22 3.34
CA ASP A 204 -14.13 29.74 4.53
C ASP A 204 -13.00 28.81 5.04
N ASP A 205 -13.01 27.53 4.62
CA ASP A 205 -12.02 26.52 4.99
C ASP A 205 -10.70 26.59 4.19
N ASP A 206 -10.63 27.43 3.17
CA ASP A 206 -9.54 27.42 2.18
C ASP A 206 -8.15 27.55 2.81
N ALA A 207 -8.00 28.45 3.77
CA ALA A 207 -6.76 28.66 4.51
C ALA A 207 -6.38 27.42 5.35
N THR A 208 -7.37 26.73 5.93
CA THR A 208 -7.18 25.52 6.73
C THR A 208 -6.73 24.35 5.86
N ALA A 209 -7.36 24.14 4.70
CA ALA A 209 -6.96 23.13 3.72
C ALA A 209 -5.54 23.39 3.19
N ARG A 210 -5.22 24.64 2.84
CA ARG A 210 -3.88 25.02 2.40
C ARG A 210 -2.81 24.76 3.46
N ASN A 211 -3.09 25.07 4.73
CA ASN A 211 -2.18 24.83 5.85
C ASN A 211 -1.96 23.34 6.13
N PHE A 212 -3.01 22.53 5.97
CA PHE A 212 -2.92 21.07 6.04
C PHE A 212 -2.08 20.51 4.88
N ALA A 213 -2.31 20.95 3.64
CA ALA A 213 -1.50 20.56 2.48
C ALA A 213 -0.01 20.88 2.65
N ASN A 214 0.32 22.06 3.20
CA ASN A 214 1.70 22.40 3.58
C ASN A 214 2.28 21.45 4.65
N THR A 215 1.46 20.97 5.58
CA THR A 215 1.86 20.00 6.61
C THR A 215 2.14 18.62 6.00
N VAL A 216 1.29 18.16 5.08
CA VAL A 216 1.47 16.92 4.33
C VAL A 216 2.78 16.96 3.51
N ILE A 217 3.04 18.05 2.79
CA ILE A 217 4.29 18.25 2.02
C ILE A 217 5.52 18.26 2.93
N ALA A 218 5.42 18.82 4.14
CA ALA A 218 6.55 18.80 5.07
C ALA A 218 6.95 17.37 5.47
N GLN A 219 5.99 16.44 5.59
CA GLN A 219 6.28 15.02 5.86
C GLN A 219 6.87 14.30 4.65
N LEU A 220 6.28 14.53 3.47
CA LEU A 220 6.81 14.00 2.21
C LEU A 220 8.27 14.43 1.98
N ARG A 221 8.59 15.71 2.22
CA ARG A 221 9.96 16.25 2.12
C ARG A 221 10.88 15.80 3.27
N ALA A 222 10.34 15.34 4.40
CA ALA A 222 11.09 14.69 5.47
C ALA A 222 11.42 13.22 5.16
N GLY A 223 10.96 12.68 4.03
CA GLY A 223 11.24 11.32 3.57
C GLY A 223 10.15 10.29 3.91
N ALA A 224 8.96 10.73 4.33
CA ALA A 224 7.84 9.81 4.50
C ALA A 224 7.37 9.25 3.14
N PRO A 225 7.13 7.93 2.98
CA PRO A 225 6.76 7.35 1.69
C PRO A 225 5.42 7.89 1.18
N PHE A 226 5.41 8.41 -0.06
CA PHE A 226 4.20 9.02 -0.64
C PHE A 226 2.96 8.12 -0.59
N PRO A 227 3.02 6.81 -0.91
CA PRO A 227 1.86 5.92 -0.81
C PRO A 227 1.25 5.82 0.58
N VAL A 228 2.09 5.89 1.62
CA VAL A 228 1.65 5.84 3.02
C VAL A 228 0.98 7.16 3.43
N ILE A 229 1.48 8.29 2.93
CA ILE A 229 0.88 9.62 3.18
C ILE A 229 -0.43 9.77 2.41
N ALA A 230 -0.50 9.32 1.16
CA ALA A 230 -1.70 9.35 0.33
C ALA A 230 -2.83 8.49 0.93
N ALA A 231 -2.55 7.24 1.30
CA ALA A 231 -3.52 6.33 1.92
C ALA A 231 -4.07 6.79 3.29
N GLN A 232 -3.54 7.88 3.85
CA GLN A 232 -3.86 8.41 5.18
C GLN A 232 -4.45 9.82 5.12
N PHE A 233 -4.07 10.64 4.13
CA PHE A 233 -4.50 12.04 4.03
C PHE A 233 -5.22 12.42 2.73
N SER A 234 -5.15 11.59 1.69
CA SER A 234 -5.93 11.82 0.47
C SER A 234 -7.38 11.41 0.70
N GLN A 235 -8.32 12.18 0.15
CA GLN A 235 -9.76 11.89 0.21
C GLN A 235 -10.33 11.41 -1.13
N ASP A 236 -9.47 11.11 -2.13
CA ASP A 236 -9.82 10.44 -3.40
C ASP A 236 -9.70 8.91 -3.31
N GLN A 237 -10.32 8.16 -4.22
CA GLN A 237 -10.19 6.69 -4.25
C GLN A 237 -8.78 6.24 -4.63
N SER A 238 -8.01 7.06 -5.34
CA SER A 238 -6.57 6.88 -5.56
C SER A 238 -5.82 6.58 -4.24
N ALA A 239 -6.28 7.10 -3.09
CA ALA A 239 -5.76 6.80 -1.75
C ALA A 239 -5.65 5.29 -1.46
N LEU A 240 -6.61 4.48 -1.93
CA LEU A 240 -6.62 3.02 -1.75
C LEU A 240 -5.43 2.34 -2.48
N SER A 241 -4.96 2.96 -3.56
CA SER A 241 -3.77 2.57 -4.34
C SER A 241 -2.52 3.37 -3.93
N GLY A 242 -2.53 4.07 -2.79
CA GLY A 242 -1.41 4.92 -2.37
C GLY A 242 -1.27 6.23 -3.17
N GLY A 243 -2.39 6.76 -3.65
CA GLY A 243 -2.45 7.97 -4.47
C GLY A 243 -2.02 7.75 -5.92
N ASP A 244 -1.74 6.52 -6.35
CA ASP A 244 -1.23 6.26 -7.70
C ASP A 244 -2.29 6.52 -8.77
N LEU A 245 -1.98 7.44 -9.71
CA LEU A 245 -2.79 7.74 -10.90
C LEU A 245 -2.32 6.95 -12.12
N GLY A 246 -1.18 6.27 -12.05
CA GLY A 246 -0.55 5.64 -13.19
C GLY A 246 -0.01 6.67 -14.20
N TYR A 247 0.12 6.25 -15.47
CA TYR A 247 0.57 7.10 -16.56
C TYR A 247 -0.58 7.91 -17.15
N VAL A 248 -0.52 9.23 -16.98
CA VAL A 248 -1.52 10.20 -17.47
C VAL A 248 -0.91 11.20 -18.44
N GLU A 249 -1.75 11.75 -19.32
CA GLU A 249 -1.38 12.84 -20.23
C GLU A 249 -1.77 14.21 -19.65
N LEU A 250 -1.07 15.28 -20.05
CA LEU A 250 -1.31 16.64 -19.52
C LEU A 250 -2.73 17.18 -19.79
N ASN A 251 -3.43 16.68 -20.81
CA ASN A 251 -4.82 17.03 -21.13
C ASN A 251 -5.86 16.31 -20.26
N GLN A 252 -5.44 15.30 -19.48
CA GLN A 252 -6.29 14.57 -18.52
C GLN A 252 -6.23 15.20 -17.12
N LEU A 253 -5.32 16.16 -16.92
CA LEU A 253 -5.09 16.86 -15.66
C LEU A 253 -5.74 18.24 -15.66
N ASP A 254 -6.11 18.71 -14.46
CA ASP A 254 -6.48 20.11 -14.25
C ASP A 254 -5.35 21.05 -14.71
N ALA A 255 -5.69 22.16 -15.35
CA ALA A 255 -4.71 23.06 -15.97
C ALA A 255 -3.60 23.57 -15.01
N PRO A 256 -3.86 23.91 -13.72
CA PRO A 256 -2.81 24.22 -12.75
C PRO A 256 -1.85 23.05 -12.46
N VAL A 257 -2.36 21.82 -12.52
CA VAL A 257 -1.61 20.58 -12.28
C VAL A 257 -0.74 20.27 -13.48
N ALA A 258 -1.30 20.30 -14.68
CA ALA A 258 -0.58 20.13 -15.94
C ALA A 258 0.59 21.11 -16.08
N ALA A 259 0.35 22.40 -15.76
CA ALA A 259 1.40 23.43 -15.75
C ALA A 259 2.53 23.08 -14.76
N THR A 260 2.19 22.66 -13.55
CA THR A 260 3.18 22.30 -12.51
C THR A 260 3.97 21.05 -12.90
N VAL A 261 3.30 19.99 -13.36
CA VAL A 261 3.90 18.70 -13.75
C VAL A 261 4.87 18.86 -14.93
N THR A 262 4.57 19.77 -15.86
CA THR A 262 5.45 20.08 -17.01
C THR A 262 6.85 20.57 -16.58
N GLU A 263 6.91 21.34 -15.50
CA GLU A 263 8.15 21.90 -14.95
C GLU A 263 8.85 21.00 -13.93
N MET A 264 8.19 19.95 -13.45
CA MET A 264 8.74 19.06 -12.41
C MET A 264 9.83 18.12 -12.97
N PRO A 265 10.96 17.96 -12.24
CA PRO A 265 11.88 16.85 -12.47
C PRO A 265 11.31 15.55 -11.88
N VAL A 266 11.71 14.42 -12.46
CA VAL A 266 11.32 13.08 -11.98
C VAL A 266 11.80 12.88 -10.54
N GLY A 267 10.95 12.30 -9.70
CA GLY A 267 11.09 12.15 -8.25
C GLY A 267 10.56 13.34 -7.43
N ALA A 268 10.27 14.51 -8.04
CA ALA A 268 9.87 15.70 -7.31
C ALA A 268 8.43 15.66 -6.80
N ILE A 269 8.18 16.45 -5.75
CA ILE A 269 6.88 16.60 -5.08
C ILE A 269 6.49 18.09 -5.12
N SER A 270 5.29 18.37 -5.61
CA SER A 270 4.79 19.73 -5.83
C SER A 270 4.64 20.54 -4.53
N ASN A 271 4.40 21.85 -4.68
CA ASN A 271 3.73 22.64 -3.64
C ASN A 271 2.20 22.36 -3.70
N PRO A 272 1.35 22.84 -2.76
CA PRO A 272 -0.09 22.65 -2.88
C PRO A 272 -0.62 23.37 -4.12
N ILE A 273 -1.20 22.61 -5.04
CA ILE A 273 -1.80 23.11 -6.28
C ILE A 273 -3.28 23.37 -5.98
N ARG A 274 -3.77 24.58 -6.25
CA ARG A 274 -5.20 24.88 -6.12
C ARG A 274 -5.92 24.37 -7.35
N VAL A 275 -6.90 23.49 -7.14
CA VAL A 275 -7.74 22.85 -8.16
C VAL A 275 -9.23 23.12 -7.84
N PRO A 276 -10.17 22.85 -8.76
CA PRO A 276 -11.58 22.75 -8.42
C PRO A 276 -11.78 21.80 -7.22
N GLY A 277 -12.67 22.17 -6.30
CA GLY A 277 -12.97 21.34 -5.12
C GLY A 277 -11.89 21.26 -4.03
N GLY A 278 -10.64 21.73 -4.23
CA GLY A 278 -9.64 21.65 -3.16
C GLY A 278 -8.19 21.94 -3.52
N TYR A 279 -7.28 21.25 -2.82
CA TYR A 279 -5.85 21.28 -3.05
C TYR A 279 -5.32 19.89 -3.41
N GLN A 280 -4.47 19.82 -4.43
CA GLN A 280 -3.78 18.61 -4.84
C GLN A 280 -2.28 18.74 -4.59
N ILE A 281 -1.65 17.65 -4.17
CA ILE A 281 -0.19 17.51 -4.05
C ILE A 281 0.19 16.37 -4.98
N VAL A 282 1.05 16.60 -5.96
CA VAL A 282 1.47 15.56 -6.91
C VAL A 282 2.95 15.22 -6.76
N GLN A 283 3.28 13.94 -6.92
CA GLN A 283 4.63 13.45 -7.13
C GLN A 283 4.77 12.97 -8.57
N LEU A 284 5.77 13.49 -9.28
CA LEU A 284 6.17 12.95 -10.57
C LEU A 284 7.10 11.76 -10.33
N GLN A 285 6.60 10.55 -10.53
CA GLN A 285 7.37 9.32 -10.30
C GLN A 285 8.25 8.94 -11.51
N ASP A 286 7.73 9.14 -12.72
CA ASP A 286 8.45 8.93 -14.00
C ASP A 286 7.80 9.77 -15.12
N LYS A 287 8.46 9.94 -16.26
CA LYS A 287 7.84 10.45 -17.49
C LYS A 287 8.45 9.81 -18.73
N HIS A 288 7.60 9.47 -19.71
CA HIS A 288 8.04 8.81 -20.93
C HIS A 288 7.30 9.26 -22.19
N GLU A 289 7.88 8.95 -23.35
CA GLU A 289 7.16 9.01 -24.63
C GLU A 289 6.53 7.65 -24.94
N VAL A 290 5.20 7.62 -25.10
CA VAL A 290 4.44 6.38 -25.30
C VAL A 290 4.89 5.68 -26.59
N GLY A 291 5.31 4.41 -26.47
CA GLY A 291 5.75 3.60 -27.61
C GLY A 291 7.04 4.09 -28.29
N ASN A 292 7.73 5.08 -27.73
CA ASN A 292 9.06 5.52 -28.17
C ASN A 292 10.17 5.09 -27.18
N GLN A 293 9.79 4.58 -25.99
CA GLN A 293 10.71 3.88 -25.10
C GLN A 293 11.22 2.58 -25.76
N MET A 294 12.51 2.55 -26.05
CA MET A 294 13.20 1.38 -26.59
C MET A 294 13.55 0.39 -25.46
N GLN A 295 12.67 -0.58 -25.24
CA GLN A 295 12.87 -1.64 -24.27
C GLN A 295 13.86 -2.68 -24.79
N THR A 296 14.74 -3.15 -23.90
CA THR A 296 15.69 -4.22 -24.21
C THR A 296 15.04 -5.57 -23.95
N VAL A 297 14.64 -6.26 -25.00
CA VAL A 297 14.12 -7.62 -24.94
C VAL A 297 15.21 -8.63 -25.29
N LEU A 298 15.35 -9.63 -24.43
CA LEU A 298 16.31 -10.71 -24.56
C LEU A 298 15.60 -12.01 -24.96
N SER A 299 16.12 -12.73 -25.96
CA SER A 299 15.89 -14.16 -26.03
C SER A 299 17.00 -14.85 -25.24
N ILE A 300 16.64 -15.73 -24.31
CA ILE A 300 17.61 -16.47 -23.51
C ILE A 300 17.41 -17.98 -23.64
N ARG A 301 18.46 -18.76 -23.33
CA ARG A 301 18.30 -20.17 -22.99
C ARG A 301 18.76 -20.41 -21.56
N GLN A 302 17.99 -21.19 -20.83
CA GLN A 302 18.31 -21.62 -19.48
C GLN A 302 18.52 -23.14 -19.42
N VAL A 303 19.36 -23.57 -18.49
CA VAL A 303 19.45 -24.94 -18.03
C VAL A 303 19.20 -24.93 -16.53
N PHE A 304 18.33 -25.78 -16.01
CA PHE A 304 18.13 -25.97 -14.57
C PHE A 304 18.42 -27.41 -14.15
N ALA A 305 19.43 -27.59 -13.31
CA ALA A 305 19.76 -28.87 -12.69
C ALA A 305 19.22 -28.89 -11.25
N LYS A 306 18.22 -29.74 -11.01
CA LYS A 306 17.63 -29.95 -9.68
C LYS A 306 18.61 -30.68 -8.76
N TYR A 307 18.68 -30.29 -7.49
CA TYR A 307 19.48 -31.02 -6.50
C TYR A 307 18.77 -32.31 -6.03
N PRO A 308 19.53 -33.37 -5.66
CA PRO A 308 18.96 -34.53 -4.98
C PRO A 308 18.28 -34.17 -3.65
N THR A 309 18.84 -33.19 -2.93
CA THR A 309 18.31 -32.63 -1.69
C THR A 309 18.41 -31.10 -1.73
N PRO A 310 17.37 -30.35 -1.33
CA PRO A 310 17.44 -28.89 -1.25
C PRO A 310 18.54 -28.40 -0.30
N ILE A 311 19.00 -27.17 -0.51
CA ILE A 311 19.86 -26.46 0.44
C ILE A 311 19.05 -26.15 1.71
N THR A 312 19.61 -26.53 2.86
CA THR A 312 19.15 -26.11 4.19
C THR A 312 20.17 -25.14 4.80
N ASP A 313 19.68 -24.20 5.61
CA ASP A 313 20.50 -23.26 6.40
C ASP A 313 21.52 -22.44 5.59
N GLY A 314 21.29 -22.29 4.28
CA GLY A 314 22.16 -21.57 3.35
C GLY A 314 23.47 -22.28 2.99
N GLN A 315 23.72 -23.50 3.46
CA GLN A 315 24.99 -24.20 3.25
C GLN A 315 24.95 -25.16 2.04
N ILE A 316 25.92 -25.01 1.14
CA ILE A 316 26.09 -25.90 -0.03
C ILE A 316 26.83 -27.16 0.41
N GLY A 317 26.11 -28.30 0.47
CA GLY A 317 26.68 -29.60 0.76
C GLY A 317 27.39 -30.26 -0.44
N PRO A 318 28.09 -31.39 -0.24
CA PRO A 318 28.85 -32.07 -1.31
C PRO A 318 27.99 -32.50 -2.50
N ALA A 319 26.74 -32.92 -2.25
CA ALA A 319 25.81 -33.33 -3.30
C ALA A 319 25.41 -32.16 -4.21
N GLN A 320 25.10 -31.00 -3.61
CA GLN A 320 24.78 -29.77 -4.34
C GLN A 320 26.00 -29.23 -5.07
N ALA A 321 27.17 -29.21 -4.42
CA ALA A 321 28.44 -28.80 -5.03
C ALA A 321 28.80 -29.65 -6.26
N GLY A 322 28.53 -30.96 -6.23
CA GLY A 322 28.68 -31.85 -7.38
C GLY A 322 27.83 -31.41 -8.57
N VAL A 323 26.54 -31.14 -8.36
CA VAL A 323 25.62 -30.67 -9.42
C VAL A 323 26.01 -29.28 -9.94
N ILE A 324 26.40 -28.36 -9.06
CA ILE A 324 26.90 -27.02 -9.44
C ILE A 324 28.13 -27.14 -10.33
N ASN A 325 29.11 -27.96 -9.96
CA ASN A 325 30.34 -28.14 -10.72
C ASN A 325 30.12 -28.86 -12.06
N ASP A 326 29.23 -29.86 -12.12
CA ASP A 326 28.86 -30.54 -13.35
C ASP A 326 28.18 -29.59 -14.34
N LEU A 327 27.17 -28.83 -13.88
CA LEU A 327 26.48 -27.84 -14.71
C LEU A 327 27.41 -26.70 -15.14
N ALA A 328 28.28 -26.21 -14.25
CA ALA A 328 29.27 -25.19 -14.60
C ALA A 328 30.27 -25.69 -15.65
N THR A 329 30.68 -26.95 -15.56
CA THR A 329 31.65 -27.55 -16.49
C THR A 329 31.03 -27.78 -17.87
N LYS A 330 29.85 -28.39 -17.93
CA LYS A 330 29.12 -28.61 -19.19
C LYS A 330 28.59 -27.31 -19.80
N GLY A 331 28.17 -26.36 -18.97
CA GLY A 331 27.77 -25.02 -19.41
C GLY A 331 28.88 -24.29 -20.16
N LYS A 332 30.14 -24.37 -19.68
CA LYS A 332 31.30 -23.80 -20.40
C LYS A 332 31.59 -24.44 -21.77
N GLN A 333 31.01 -25.60 -22.07
CA GLN A 333 31.12 -26.29 -23.36
C GLN A 333 29.97 -25.93 -24.32
N ALA A 334 28.92 -25.25 -23.84
CA ALA A 334 27.86 -24.74 -24.70
C ALA A 334 28.30 -23.42 -25.35
N HIS A 335 28.36 -23.42 -26.69
CA HIS A 335 28.79 -22.26 -27.48
C HIS A 335 27.63 -21.64 -28.29
N SER A 336 26.45 -22.26 -28.23
CA SER A 336 25.24 -21.78 -28.87
C SER A 336 24.00 -22.03 -28.01
N CYS A 337 22.91 -21.34 -28.34
CA CYS A 337 21.61 -21.56 -27.70
C CYS A 337 21.00 -22.93 -28.02
N ASP A 338 21.37 -23.55 -29.13
CA ASP A 338 21.00 -24.93 -29.42
C ASP A 338 21.75 -25.91 -28.51
N ASP A 339 23.02 -25.63 -28.17
CA ASP A 339 23.77 -26.44 -27.21
C ASP A 339 23.21 -26.29 -25.80
N MET A 340 22.79 -25.09 -25.40
CA MET A 340 22.06 -24.88 -24.15
C MET A 340 20.73 -25.66 -24.12
N THR A 341 20.02 -25.74 -25.25
CA THR A 341 18.78 -26.51 -25.37
C THR A 341 19.03 -28.02 -25.25
N LYS A 342 20.08 -28.54 -25.91
CA LYS A 342 20.53 -29.95 -25.76
C LYS A 342 21.01 -30.24 -24.33
N LEU A 343 21.71 -29.30 -23.71
CA LEU A 343 22.20 -29.41 -22.34
C LEU A 343 21.02 -29.47 -21.35
N ASN A 344 19.98 -28.64 -21.53
CA ASN A 344 18.76 -28.72 -20.71
C ASN A 344 18.04 -30.07 -20.84
N ALA A 345 18.02 -30.66 -22.04
CA ALA A 345 17.50 -32.01 -22.25
C ALA A 345 18.30 -33.08 -21.48
N SER A 346 19.63 -32.93 -21.36
CA SER A 346 20.45 -33.84 -20.54
C SER A 346 20.18 -33.75 -19.04
N TYR A 347 19.61 -32.64 -18.55
CA TYR A 347 19.09 -32.48 -17.19
C TYR A 347 17.58 -32.74 -17.08
N GLY A 348 16.97 -33.36 -18.11
CA GLY A 348 15.58 -33.81 -18.09
C GLY A 348 14.53 -32.73 -18.35
N ASN A 349 14.89 -31.56 -18.88
CA ASN A 349 13.98 -30.47 -19.20
C ASN A 349 13.05 -30.04 -18.03
N ILE A 350 13.56 -30.05 -16.80
CA ILE A 350 12.81 -29.71 -15.58
C ILE A 350 12.20 -28.29 -15.63
N ARG A 351 12.82 -27.39 -16.40
CA ARG A 351 12.24 -26.12 -16.85
C ARG A 351 12.35 -26.03 -18.38
N PRO A 352 11.45 -25.29 -19.05
CA PRO A 352 11.61 -24.98 -20.47
C PRO A 352 12.96 -24.31 -20.74
N ALA A 353 13.70 -24.81 -21.72
CA ALA A 353 14.99 -24.23 -22.13
C ALA A 353 14.81 -22.80 -22.65
N ASP A 354 13.72 -22.56 -23.40
CA ASP A 354 13.25 -21.24 -23.81
C ASP A 354 12.11 -20.79 -22.88
N PRO A 355 12.30 -19.74 -22.06
CA PRO A 355 11.22 -19.14 -21.28
C PRO A 355 10.38 -18.13 -22.08
N GLY A 356 10.72 -17.88 -23.35
CA GLY A 356 10.12 -16.81 -24.16
C GLY A 356 10.93 -15.50 -24.10
N PRO A 357 10.40 -14.41 -24.68
CA PRO A 357 11.02 -13.09 -24.63
C PRO A 357 11.06 -12.54 -23.20
N VAL A 358 12.22 -12.03 -22.79
CA VAL A 358 12.42 -11.43 -21.46
C VAL A 358 12.66 -9.94 -21.61
N ASN A 359 11.71 -9.11 -21.18
CA ASN A 359 11.96 -7.67 -21.02
C ASN A 359 12.95 -7.46 -19.87
N LEU A 360 14.14 -6.92 -20.17
CA LEU A 360 15.18 -6.73 -19.18
C LEU A 360 14.75 -5.78 -18.04
N ALA A 361 13.85 -4.83 -18.30
CA ALA A 361 13.39 -3.87 -17.28
C ALA A 361 12.58 -4.54 -16.16
N THR A 362 11.82 -5.60 -16.46
CA THR A 362 10.94 -6.30 -15.50
C THR A 362 11.62 -7.45 -14.75
N VAL A 363 12.88 -7.75 -15.06
CA VAL A 363 13.62 -8.85 -14.40
C VAL A 363 13.88 -8.52 -12.93
N THR A 364 13.42 -9.40 -12.03
CA THR A 364 13.75 -9.36 -10.61
C THR A 364 14.41 -10.67 -10.16
N PRO A 365 15.28 -10.65 -9.13
CA PRO A 365 15.81 -9.47 -8.43
C PRO A 365 16.86 -8.71 -9.28
N ALA A 366 17.19 -7.47 -8.88
CA ALA A 366 18.14 -6.60 -9.59
C ALA A 366 19.53 -7.25 -9.84
N ALA A 367 19.97 -8.17 -8.98
CA ALA A 367 21.22 -8.92 -9.21
C ALA A 367 21.14 -9.83 -10.46
N PHE A 368 19.98 -10.44 -10.73
CA PHE A 368 19.75 -11.26 -11.93
C PHE A 368 19.52 -10.39 -13.17
N GLN A 369 18.84 -9.25 -13.01
CA GLN A 369 18.73 -8.22 -14.04
C GLN A 369 20.11 -7.73 -14.50
N ASN A 370 20.98 -7.34 -13.57
CA ASN A 370 22.34 -6.88 -13.88
C ASN A 370 23.18 -7.97 -14.56
N LEU A 371 23.03 -9.23 -14.15
CA LEU A 371 23.67 -10.37 -14.81
C LEU A 371 23.22 -10.47 -16.28
N LEU A 372 21.91 -10.54 -16.55
CA LEU A 372 21.39 -10.60 -17.93
C LEU A 372 21.75 -9.35 -18.74
N GLY A 373 21.74 -8.18 -18.09
CA GLY A 373 22.15 -6.91 -18.68
C GLY A 373 23.60 -6.91 -19.15
N GLY A 374 24.52 -7.46 -18.35
CA GLY A 374 25.95 -7.53 -18.66
C GLY A 374 26.44 -8.77 -19.42
N LEU A 375 25.64 -9.85 -19.50
CA LEU A 375 26.07 -11.10 -20.13
C LEU A 375 26.18 -10.95 -21.67
N PRO A 376 27.36 -11.22 -22.28
CA PRO A 376 27.53 -11.16 -23.72
C PRO A 376 26.71 -12.23 -24.45
N LEU A 377 26.37 -11.95 -25.73
CA LEU A 377 25.66 -12.91 -26.58
C LEU A 377 26.47 -14.21 -26.73
N GLY A 378 25.80 -15.35 -26.64
CA GLY A 378 26.42 -16.67 -26.77
C GLY A 378 27.30 -17.10 -25.58
N GLN A 379 27.40 -16.31 -24.51
CA GLN A 379 28.14 -16.69 -23.30
C GLN A 379 27.20 -17.25 -22.23
N VAL A 380 27.66 -18.30 -21.54
CA VAL A 380 26.96 -18.92 -20.41
C VAL A 380 27.32 -18.18 -19.12
N SER A 381 26.31 -17.91 -18.29
CA SER A 381 26.46 -17.28 -17.00
C SER A 381 27.28 -18.12 -16.02
N GLN A 382 27.77 -17.48 -14.96
CA GLN A 382 28.10 -18.17 -13.73
C GLN A 382 26.89 -18.95 -13.16
N PRO A 383 27.09 -20.03 -12.39
CA PRO A 383 26.01 -20.81 -11.82
C PRO A 383 25.15 -20.00 -10.85
N LEU A 384 23.83 -20.06 -11.05
CA LEU A 384 22.81 -19.37 -10.27
C LEU A 384 22.24 -20.35 -9.26
N VAL A 385 22.84 -20.35 -8.06
CA VAL A 385 22.47 -21.23 -6.96
C VAL A 385 21.13 -20.79 -6.38
N SER A 386 20.15 -21.68 -6.37
CA SER A 386 18.87 -21.54 -5.67
C SER A 386 18.72 -22.64 -4.62
N ARG A 387 17.63 -22.63 -3.84
CA ARG A 387 17.37 -23.64 -2.80
C ARG A 387 17.27 -25.06 -3.37
N ASP A 388 16.55 -25.23 -4.48
CA ASP A 388 16.14 -26.55 -4.99
C ASP A 388 16.98 -27.03 -6.19
N GLY A 389 17.91 -26.20 -6.67
CA GLY A 389 18.77 -26.51 -7.81
C GLY A 389 19.66 -25.34 -8.22
N VAL A 390 20.34 -25.51 -9.33
CA VAL A 390 21.24 -24.53 -9.92
C VAL A 390 20.85 -24.28 -11.37
N SER A 391 20.83 -23.01 -11.78
CA SER A 391 20.65 -22.63 -13.19
C SER A 391 21.94 -22.12 -13.81
N VAL A 392 22.06 -22.24 -15.13
CA VAL A 392 22.90 -21.36 -15.95
C VAL A 392 22.06 -20.80 -17.10
N VAL A 393 22.36 -19.58 -17.53
CA VAL A 393 21.64 -18.88 -18.61
C VAL A 393 22.60 -18.39 -19.69
N MET A 394 22.12 -18.28 -20.92
CA MET A 394 22.83 -17.70 -22.05
C MET A 394 21.90 -16.70 -22.76
N VAL A 395 22.40 -15.52 -23.13
CA VAL A 395 21.65 -14.57 -23.97
C VAL A 395 21.88 -14.93 -25.44
N CYS A 396 20.80 -15.21 -26.15
CA CYS A 396 20.80 -15.61 -27.57
C CYS A 396 20.70 -14.41 -28.51
N SER A 397 19.82 -13.47 -28.15
CA SER A 397 19.65 -12.21 -28.85
C SER A 397 19.36 -11.10 -27.85
N ARG A 398 19.71 -9.88 -28.25
CA ARG A 398 19.36 -8.65 -27.55
C ARG A 398 18.79 -7.70 -28.59
N GLN A 399 17.51 -7.40 -28.47
CA GLN A 399 16.79 -6.52 -29.38
C GLN A 399 16.32 -5.30 -28.59
N GLN A 400 16.48 -4.12 -29.19
CA GLN A 400 15.70 -2.97 -28.76
C GLN A 400 14.44 -2.95 -29.60
N GLN A 401 13.29 -2.83 -28.93
CA GLN A 401 11.99 -2.68 -29.57
C GLN A 401 11.20 -1.61 -28.82
N ALA A 402 10.29 -0.94 -29.53
CA ALA A 402 9.32 -0.07 -28.89
C ALA A 402 8.53 -0.86 -27.83
N GLU A 403 8.27 -0.21 -26.70
CA GLU A 403 7.33 -0.70 -25.70
C GLU A 403 5.96 -1.02 -26.35
N ALA A 404 5.40 -2.16 -25.97
CA ALA A 404 4.07 -2.56 -26.42
C ALA A 404 3.01 -1.73 -25.68
N LEU A 405 1.89 -1.45 -26.36
CA LEU A 405 0.71 -0.91 -25.67
C LEU A 405 0.23 -1.90 -24.60
N PRO A 406 -0.40 -1.41 -23.51
CA PRO A 406 -0.99 -2.25 -22.47
C PRO A 406 -1.88 -3.36 -23.04
N SER A 407 -1.87 -4.51 -22.38
CA SER A 407 -2.71 -5.66 -22.71
C SER A 407 -4.19 -5.36 -22.50
N ASP A 408 -5.05 -6.18 -23.09
CA ASP A 408 -6.51 -6.05 -22.92
C ASP A 408 -6.94 -6.04 -21.45
N ASP A 409 -6.32 -6.86 -20.60
CA ASP A 409 -6.64 -6.92 -19.16
C ASP A 409 -6.22 -5.63 -18.44
N GLU A 410 -5.05 -5.06 -18.77
CA GLU A 410 -4.58 -3.78 -18.22
C GLU A 410 -5.47 -2.62 -18.67
N ILE A 411 -5.86 -2.58 -19.94
CA ILE A 411 -6.82 -1.60 -20.48
C ILE A 411 -8.17 -1.72 -19.77
N GLY A 412 -8.63 -2.95 -19.52
CA GLY A 412 -9.86 -3.19 -18.77
C GLY A 412 -9.80 -2.64 -17.35
N ASN A 413 -8.67 -2.86 -16.65
CA ASN A 413 -8.45 -2.35 -15.30
C ASN A 413 -8.40 -0.81 -15.24
N ILE A 414 -7.76 -0.15 -16.20
CA ILE A 414 -7.73 1.32 -16.32
C ILE A 414 -9.16 1.90 -16.42
N ILE A 415 -10.00 1.29 -17.28
CA ILE A 415 -11.40 1.71 -17.46
C ILE A 415 -12.21 1.49 -16.17
N ILE A 416 -12.00 0.36 -15.48
CA ILE A 416 -12.65 0.04 -14.20
C ILE A 416 -12.27 1.06 -13.12
N GLN A 417 -10.98 1.33 -12.91
CA GLN A 417 -10.51 2.28 -11.90
C GLN A 417 -11.07 3.68 -12.13
N ARG A 418 -11.01 4.18 -13.38
CA ARG A 418 -11.55 5.49 -13.76
C ARG A 418 -13.05 5.61 -13.45
N ARG A 419 -13.83 4.54 -13.66
CA ARG A 419 -15.28 4.50 -13.33
C ARG A 419 -15.53 4.51 -11.83
N VAL A 420 -14.75 3.74 -11.06
CA VAL A 420 -14.87 3.64 -9.59
C VAL A 420 -14.56 4.98 -8.92
N GLU A 421 -13.54 5.70 -9.38
CA GLU A 421 -13.17 7.04 -8.88
C GLU A 421 -14.32 8.05 -9.11
N MET A 422 -14.73 8.25 -10.38
CA MET A 422 -15.77 9.21 -10.74
C MET A 422 -17.09 8.97 -9.98
N GLU A 423 -17.54 7.71 -9.88
CA GLU A 423 -18.78 7.37 -9.18
C GLU A 423 -18.65 7.61 -7.67
N SER A 424 -17.48 7.39 -7.09
CA SER A 424 -17.25 7.65 -5.67
C SER A 424 -17.26 9.12 -5.32
N GLN A 425 -16.59 9.97 -6.12
CA GLN A 425 -16.61 11.42 -5.94
C GLN A 425 -18.06 11.93 -6.02
N GLN A 426 -18.77 11.55 -7.09
CA GLN A 426 -20.17 11.96 -7.31
C GLN A 426 -21.11 11.48 -6.20
N LEU A 427 -20.96 10.25 -5.71
CA LEU A 427 -21.80 9.70 -4.65
C LEU A 427 -21.52 10.35 -3.29
N LEU A 428 -20.25 10.63 -2.96
CA LEU A 428 -19.90 11.33 -1.72
C LEU A 428 -20.46 12.75 -1.71
N ASP A 429 -20.38 13.47 -2.83
CA ASP A 429 -20.96 14.81 -2.92
C ASP A 429 -22.50 14.78 -2.81
N ASP A 430 -23.18 13.83 -3.45
CA ASP A 430 -24.64 13.64 -3.30
C ASP A 430 -25.04 13.20 -1.87
N LEU A 431 -24.18 12.48 -1.14
CA LEU A 431 -24.37 12.19 0.28
C LEU A 431 -24.22 13.44 1.14
N ARG A 432 -23.15 14.22 0.94
CA ARG A 432 -22.89 15.50 1.65
C ARG A 432 -24.08 16.46 1.48
N HIS A 433 -24.48 16.74 0.23
CA HIS A 433 -25.55 17.69 -0.11
C HIS A 433 -26.93 17.37 0.51
N ARG A 434 -27.22 16.10 0.80
CA ARG A 434 -28.52 15.68 1.37
C ARG A 434 -28.47 15.40 2.88
N SER A 435 -27.30 15.54 3.50
CA SER A 435 -27.10 15.28 4.92
C SER A 435 -27.30 16.53 5.77
N ILE A 436 -27.68 16.33 7.04
CA ILE A 436 -27.65 17.38 8.06
C ILE A 436 -26.35 17.23 8.84
N ILE A 437 -25.39 18.13 8.57
CA ILE A 437 -24.11 18.21 9.26
C ILE A 437 -24.12 19.44 10.19
N THR A 438 -23.63 19.27 11.41
CA THR A 438 -23.43 20.36 12.37
C THR A 438 -22.06 20.17 13.03
N GLN A 439 -21.23 21.21 13.05
CA GLN A 439 -19.91 21.22 13.68
C GLN A 439 -19.90 22.22 14.86
N ASN A 440 -19.09 21.98 15.89
CA ASN A 440 -18.98 22.81 17.10
C ASN A 440 -17.56 23.36 17.32
#